data_AF-W2XFE1-F1
#
_entry.id   AF-W2XFE1-F1
#
_cell.length_a   1.000
_cell.length_b   1.000
_cell.length_c   1.000
_cell.angle_alpha   90.00
_cell.angle_beta   90.00
_cell.angle_gamma   90.00
#
_symmetry.space_group_name_H-M   'P 1'
#
loop_
_entity.id
_entity.type
_entity.pdbx_description
1 polymer ?
#
loop_
_entity_poly.entity_id
_entity_poly.type
_entity_poly.pdbx_seq_one_letter_code
_entity_poly.pdbx_strand_id
1 'polypeptide(L)'
;MWCRTLSAALAVFAVTASATNPQPNHHERALEAEAGMWSFGSTACECKSTPRPCLFIHGENNEKEEKELQTTSDKFGDMTDHAPCCSTIKYASLDTKTTRWTDETLQETVCKHALSMSKTSEADEGLIKDTILVTHSMGALIVAGAVANEKCGIDNSTTWVSMSAPMNGTMASNYVQDICTDDDTQAFHKILTLVGKCPIGDGMKSIAYMGGKYSTMALNKAYVAAQKVYRKHVSAAMCSNDDIGIVSTDQANYLYLGSQIEHGTKEHDGMVTFESCRGGLPESQFSDSYEDRFYVSKCNHGDTAFLHGDSYFRDTIKPVSWFQCLL
;
A
#
# COMPACT_ATOMS: atom_id res chain seq x y z
N MET A 1 6.42 36.46 -22.01
CA MET A 1 5.04 36.84 -22.41
C MET A 1 4.57 35.86 -23.47
N TRP A 2 3.30 35.41 -23.36
CA TRP A 2 2.61 34.27 -24.04
C TRP A 2 2.48 33.07 -23.08
N CYS A 3 1.63 33.12 -22.05
CA CYS A 3 0.17 33.02 -22.07
C CYS A 3 -0.32 31.66 -22.61
N ARG A 4 -0.53 30.69 -21.71
CA ARG A 4 -1.44 29.56 -21.92
C ARG A 4 -2.49 29.61 -20.82
N THR A 5 -3.66 30.08 -21.22
CA THR A 5 -4.94 29.95 -20.52
C THR A 5 -5.27 28.48 -20.32
N LEU A 6 -5.40 28.04 -19.06
CA LEU A 6 -6.05 26.77 -18.71
C LEU A 6 -7.48 27.07 -18.30
N SER A 7 -8.42 26.70 -19.16
CA SER A 7 -9.85 26.79 -18.91
C SER A 7 -10.25 25.81 -17.81
N ALA A 8 -10.88 26.34 -16.76
CA ALA A 8 -11.63 25.55 -15.80
C ALA A 8 -12.92 25.04 -16.46
N ALA A 9 -13.04 23.72 -16.60
CA ALA A 9 -14.31 23.07 -16.95
C ALA A 9 -14.94 22.50 -15.67
N LEU A 10 -15.89 23.24 -15.11
CA LEU A 10 -16.87 22.69 -14.16
C LEU A 10 -17.90 21.89 -14.96
N ALA A 11 -17.82 20.56 -14.93
CA ALA A 11 -18.87 19.69 -15.43
C ALA A 11 -19.87 19.38 -14.31
N VAL A 12 -21.03 20.03 -14.36
CA VAL A 12 -22.21 19.67 -13.56
C VAL A 12 -22.96 18.58 -14.32
N PHE A 13 -22.95 17.34 -13.81
CA PHE A 13 -23.80 16.28 -14.34
C PHE A 13 -25.21 16.38 -13.75
N ALA A 14 -26.17 16.84 -14.55
CA ALA A 14 -27.59 16.66 -14.27
C ALA A 14 -28.08 15.41 -15.02
N VAL A 15 -28.38 14.34 -14.29
CA VAL A 15 -29.04 13.15 -14.83
C VAL A 15 -30.54 13.45 -14.92
N THR A 16 -31.09 13.46 -16.14
CA THR A 16 -32.54 13.40 -16.34
C THR A 16 -32.90 12.00 -16.82
N ALA A 17 -33.64 11.27 -15.98
CA ALA A 17 -34.29 10.03 -16.39
C ALA A 17 -35.60 10.39 -17.09
N SER A 18 -35.80 9.91 -18.31
CA SER A 18 -37.13 9.88 -18.93
C SER A 18 -37.48 8.43 -19.26
N ALA A 19 -38.46 7.91 -18.54
CA ALA A 19 -39.08 6.62 -18.78
C ALA A 19 -40.10 6.75 -19.90
N THR A 20 -39.98 5.92 -20.95
CA THR A 20 -41.12 5.48 -21.75
C THR A 20 -40.89 4.04 -22.22
N ASN A 21 -41.92 3.22 -22.11
CA ASN A 21 -42.08 1.83 -22.58
C ASN A 21 -43.56 1.71 -23.03
N PRO A 22 -44.04 0.70 -23.81
CA PRO A 22 -43.36 -0.50 -24.32
C PRO A 22 -43.78 -1.00 -25.75
N GLN A 23 -43.11 -2.11 -26.18
CA GLN A 23 -43.61 -3.27 -26.97
C GLN A 23 -43.68 -3.21 -28.53
N PRO A 24 -43.68 -4.37 -29.25
CA PRO A 24 -42.66 -5.44 -29.29
C PRO A 24 -42.32 -5.88 -30.73
N ASN A 25 -41.22 -6.63 -30.96
CA ASN A 25 -41.30 -7.77 -31.89
C ASN A 25 -40.23 -8.82 -31.64
N HIS A 26 -40.69 -10.07 -31.68
CA HIS A 26 -39.97 -11.30 -31.41
C HIS A 26 -38.83 -11.57 -32.39
N HIS A 27 -37.70 -12.04 -31.88
CA HIS A 27 -37.01 -13.21 -32.44
C HIS A 27 -36.30 -13.94 -31.30
N GLU A 28 -36.87 -15.07 -30.89
CA GLU A 28 -36.24 -16.03 -29.99
C GLU A 28 -35.01 -16.62 -30.68
N ARG A 29 -33.81 -16.23 -30.23
CA ARG A 29 -32.63 -17.06 -30.39
C ARG A 29 -32.47 -17.84 -29.10
N ALA A 30 -32.81 -19.13 -29.16
CA ALA A 30 -32.40 -20.11 -28.18
C ALA A 30 -30.87 -20.12 -28.11
N LEU A 31 -30.31 -19.63 -27.00
CA LEU A 31 -28.93 -19.90 -26.65
C LEU A 31 -28.94 -21.25 -25.91
N GLU A 32 -28.49 -22.28 -26.63
CA GLU A 32 -28.09 -23.55 -26.03
C GLU A 32 -27.06 -23.32 -24.92
N ALA A 33 -27.11 -24.20 -23.93
CA ALA A 33 -26.38 -24.11 -22.69
C ALA A 33 -24.84 -24.12 -22.89
N GLU A 34 -24.22 -22.95 -22.73
CA GLU A 34 -22.81 -22.82 -22.34
C GLU A 34 -22.69 -22.92 -20.81
N ALA A 35 -23.24 -24.00 -20.23
CA ALA A 35 -23.08 -24.33 -18.80
C ALA A 35 -21.69 -24.90 -18.47
N GLY A 36 -20.70 -24.69 -19.34
CA GLY A 36 -19.34 -25.23 -19.23
C GLY A 36 -18.21 -24.20 -19.32
N MET A 37 -18.49 -22.92 -19.61
CA MET A 37 -17.44 -21.89 -19.80
C MET A 37 -17.26 -20.92 -18.62
N TRP A 38 -17.91 -21.22 -17.51
CA TRP A 38 -17.77 -20.50 -16.24
C TRP A 38 -17.48 -21.49 -15.12
N SER A 39 -16.28 -22.08 -15.15
CA SER A 39 -15.73 -22.73 -13.96
C SER A 39 -15.40 -21.63 -12.94
N PHE A 40 -16.41 -21.09 -12.28
CA PHE A 40 -16.27 -20.27 -11.08
C PHE A 40 -15.82 -21.18 -9.95
N GLY A 41 -14.50 -21.29 -9.80
CA GLY A 41 -13.92 -22.14 -8.77
C GLY A 41 -12.44 -22.33 -9.02
N SER A 42 -11.64 -21.27 -8.83
CA SER A 42 -10.32 -21.54 -8.25
C SER A 42 -10.62 -22.20 -6.91
N THR A 43 -10.22 -23.46 -6.72
CA THR A 43 -10.17 -24.05 -5.38
C THR A 43 -9.48 -23.05 -4.46
N ALA A 44 -10.19 -22.61 -3.41
CA ALA A 44 -9.64 -21.65 -2.46
C ALA A 44 -8.26 -22.14 -2.02
N CYS A 45 -7.25 -21.28 -2.12
CA CYS A 45 -5.91 -21.66 -1.72
C CYS A 45 -5.92 -22.05 -0.23
N GLU A 46 -5.31 -23.20 0.07
CA GLU A 46 -5.09 -23.65 1.43
C GLU A 46 -3.72 -23.14 1.92
N CYS A 47 -3.60 -22.94 3.23
CA CYS A 47 -2.33 -22.56 3.81
C CYS A 47 -1.30 -23.69 3.64
N LYS A 48 -0.12 -23.36 3.10
CA LYS A 48 1.00 -24.27 2.88
C LYS A 48 1.99 -24.28 4.04
N SER A 49 1.73 -23.52 5.10
CA SER A 49 2.53 -23.41 6.32
C SER A 49 1.68 -23.59 7.58
N THR A 50 2.30 -23.56 8.76
CA THR A 50 1.56 -23.54 10.03
C THR A 50 0.83 -22.19 10.17
N PRO A 51 -0.50 -22.19 10.36
CA PRO A 51 -1.25 -20.95 10.58
C PRO A 51 -0.75 -20.19 11.81
N ARG A 52 -0.56 -18.88 11.65
CA ARG A 52 0.04 -18.00 12.66
C ARG A 52 -0.77 -16.71 12.80
N PRO A 53 -0.68 -16.00 13.93
CA PRO A 53 -1.28 -14.68 14.04
C PRO A 53 -0.71 -13.71 13.01
N CYS A 54 -1.57 -12.95 12.34
CA CYS A 54 -1.20 -11.95 11.36
C CYS A 54 -1.40 -10.53 11.91
N LEU A 55 -0.37 -9.71 11.79
CA LEU A 55 -0.41 -8.30 12.15
C LEU A 55 -0.27 -7.44 10.89
N PHE A 56 -1.35 -6.71 10.58
CA PHE A 56 -1.43 -5.79 9.46
C PHE A 56 -1.06 -4.37 9.93
N ILE A 57 -0.12 -3.76 9.24
CA ILE A 57 0.52 -2.48 9.61
C ILE A 57 0.40 -1.55 8.40
N HIS A 58 -0.44 -0.52 8.55
CA HIS A 58 -0.80 0.38 7.46
C HIS A 58 0.28 1.41 7.14
N GLY A 59 0.07 2.10 6.02
CA GLY A 59 0.91 3.19 5.53
C GLY A 59 0.67 4.55 6.19
N GLU A 60 1.00 5.60 5.44
CA GLU A 60 0.81 7.00 5.82
C GLU A 60 -0.69 7.36 5.93
N ASN A 61 -1.00 8.51 6.53
CA ASN A 61 -2.33 9.13 6.57
C ASN A 61 -3.33 8.53 7.59
N ASN A 62 -2.83 8.11 8.76
CA ASN A 62 -3.67 7.89 9.95
C ASN A 62 -3.20 8.79 11.11
N GLU A 63 -4.11 9.57 11.68
CA GLU A 63 -3.84 10.40 12.89
C GLU A 63 -4.38 9.77 14.17
N LYS A 64 -5.23 8.75 14.05
CA LYS A 64 -5.90 8.12 15.18
C LYS A 64 -5.15 6.87 15.60
N GLU A 65 -4.18 7.04 16.48
CA GLU A 65 -3.52 5.91 17.13
C GLU A 65 -4.47 5.21 18.12
N GLU A 66 -4.50 3.88 18.10
CA GLU A 66 -5.22 3.08 19.09
C GLU A 66 -4.22 2.27 19.93
N LYS A 67 -4.41 2.26 21.25
CA LYS A 67 -3.51 1.54 22.17
C LYS A 67 -3.56 0.03 22.01
N GLU A 68 -4.72 -0.49 21.62
CA GLU A 68 -4.98 -1.91 21.45
C GLU A 68 -5.00 -2.27 19.98
N LEU A 69 -4.74 -3.54 19.68
CA LEU A 69 -4.84 -4.07 18.33
C LEU A 69 -6.30 -4.18 17.88
N GLN A 70 -6.58 -3.66 16.69
CA GLN A 70 -7.92 -3.60 16.12
C GLN A 70 -8.26 -4.90 15.39
N THR A 71 -9.56 -5.16 15.23
CA THR A 71 -10.09 -6.29 14.42
C THR A 71 -10.57 -5.85 13.04
N THR A 72 -10.64 -4.55 12.79
CA THR A 72 -11.00 -3.96 11.50
C THR A 72 -10.05 -2.82 11.18
N SER A 73 -9.97 -2.45 9.90
CA SER A 73 -9.20 -1.31 9.42
C SER A 73 -9.89 -0.70 8.21
N ASP A 74 -9.81 0.62 8.07
CA ASP A 74 -10.16 1.35 6.84
C ASP A 74 -8.96 1.49 5.89
N LYS A 75 -7.78 0.98 6.27
CA LYS A 75 -6.53 1.06 5.49
C LYS A 75 -6.22 -0.19 4.69
N PHE A 76 -6.95 -1.26 4.93
CA PHE A 76 -6.84 -2.54 4.24
C PHE A 76 -8.21 -3.02 3.80
N GLY A 77 -8.26 -3.75 2.69
CA GLY A 77 -9.43 -4.56 2.34
C GLY A 77 -9.70 -5.66 3.37
N ASP A 78 -10.92 -6.18 3.38
CA ASP A 78 -11.28 -7.27 4.27
C ASP A 78 -10.62 -8.59 3.84
N MET A 79 -9.72 -9.10 4.67
CA MET A 79 -8.97 -10.34 4.44
C MET A 79 -9.48 -11.53 5.25
N THR A 80 -10.60 -11.38 5.96
CA THR A 80 -11.10 -12.41 6.91
C THR A 80 -11.27 -13.78 6.25
N ASP A 81 -11.79 -13.83 5.02
CA ASP A 81 -12.00 -15.07 4.26
C ASP A 81 -10.90 -15.34 3.21
N HIS A 82 -9.85 -14.52 3.20
CA HIS A 82 -8.80 -14.51 2.17
C HIS A 82 -7.39 -14.71 2.71
N ALA A 83 -7.27 -15.15 3.96
CA ALA A 83 -5.99 -15.27 4.65
C ALA A 83 -5.86 -16.63 5.36
N PRO A 84 -5.78 -17.75 4.62
CA PRO A 84 -5.84 -19.10 5.19
C PRO A 84 -4.68 -19.41 6.15
N CYS A 85 -3.55 -18.71 6.02
CA CYS A 85 -2.42 -18.84 6.94
C CYS A 85 -2.50 -17.96 8.19
N CYS A 86 -3.52 -17.10 8.29
CA CYS A 86 -3.74 -16.27 9.47
C CYS A 86 -4.67 -16.99 10.45
N SER A 87 -4.14 -17.44 11.59
CA SER A 87 -4.97 -17.99 12.67
C SER A 87 -5.80 -16.91 13.37
N THR A 88 -5.33 -15.66 13.32
CA THR A 88 -6.07 -14.45 13.69
C THR A 88 -5.54 -13.28 12.87
N ILE A 89 -6.39 -12.30 12.59
CA ILE A 89 -6.02 -11.05 11.92
C ILE A 89 -6.19 -9.90 12.91
N LYS A 90 -5.13 -9.10 13.05
CA LYS A 90 -5.13 -7.87 13.83
C LYS A 90 -4.53 -6.74 13.03
N TYR A 91 -4.99 -5.53 13.31
CA TYR A 91 -4.51 -4.31 12.66
C TYR A 91 -3.89 -3.38 13.71
N ALA A 92 -2.69 -2.88 13.44
CA ALA A 92 -2.10 -1.80 14.22
C ALA A 92 -2.58 -0.45 13.68
N SER A 93 -3.33 0.31 14.48
CA SER A 93 -3.72 1.69 14.15
C SER A 93 -2.70 2.63 14.76
N LEU A 94 -1.78 3.14 13.93
CA LEU A 94 -0.62 3.93 14.34
C LEU A 94 -0.77 5.40 13.89
N ASP A 95 -0.29 6.37 14.67
CA ASP A 95 -0.16 7.73 14.14
C ASP A 95 0.97 7.77 13.11
N THR A 96 0.58 7.92 11.86
CA THR A 96 1.41 7.90 10.66
C THR A 96 1.22 9.16 9.82
N LYS A 97 0.39 10.09 10.29
CA LYS A 97 0.19 11.39 9.66
C LYS A 97 1.04 12.43 10.35
N THR A 98 1.07 12.42 11.68
CA THR A 98 1.80 13.42 12.48
C THR A 98 3.14 12.92 13.01
N THR A 99 3.40 11.61 12.89
CA THR A 99 4.65 10.99 13.36
C THR A 99 5.47 10.45 12.20
N ARG A 100 6.80 10.62 12.28
CA ARG A 100 7.75 10.13 11.27
C ARG A 100 7.96 8.63 11.43
N TRP A 101 8.20 7.89 10.35
CA TRP A 101 8.55 6.46 10.46
C TRP A 101 9.87 6.20 11.21
N THR A 102 10.72 7.23 11.33
CA THR A 102 11.97 7.21 12.10
C THR A 102 11.79 7.58 13.57
N ASP A 103 10.57 7.88 14.01
CA ASP A 103 10.28 8.22 15.41
C ASP A 103 10.47 7.02 16.33
N GLU A 104 11.13 7.25 17.46
CA GLU A 104 11.49 6.20 18.41
C GLU A 104 10.26 5.57 19.08
N THR A 105 9.29 6.40 19.49
CA THR A 105 8.07 5.93 20.15
C THR A 105 7.19 5.16 19.17
N LEU A 106 7.05 5.63 17.93
CA LEU A 106 6.30 4.89 16.90
C LEU A 106 6.91 3.50 16.63
N GLN A 107 8.25 3.42 16.57
CA GLN A 107 8.97 2.16 16.39
C GLN A 107 8.82 1.21 17.60
N GLU A 108 8.85 1.74 18.82
CA GLU A 108 8.56 0.96 20.03
C GLU A 108 7.12 0.44 20.04
N THR A 109 6.15 1.27 19.63
CA THR A 109 4.75 0.88 19.54
C THR A 109 4.53 -0.26 18.55
N VAL A 110 5.11 -0.17 17.33
CA VAL A 110 4.97 -1.27 16.35
C VAL A 110 5.61 -2.57 16.86
N CYS A 111 6.76 -2.48 17.52
CA CYS A 111 7.44 -3.65 18.09
C CYS A 111 6.61 -4.28 19.22
N LYS A 112 6.05 -3.47 20.13
CA LYS A 112 5.18 -3.94 21.19
C LYS A 112 3.95 -4.67 20.64
N HIS A 113 3.34 -4.13 19.60
CA HIS A 113 2.22 -4.79 18.92
C HIS A 113 2.64 -6.11 18.27
N ALA A 114 3.76 -6.15 17.57
CA ALA A 114 4.26 -7.38 16.95
C ALA A 114 4.61 -8.46 17.99
N LEU A 115 5.24 -8.08 19.10
CA LEU A 115 5.60 -9.00 20.19
C LEU A 115 4.36 -9.58 20.87
N SER A 116 3.26 -8.83 20.96
CA SER A 116 2.03 -9.31 21.62
C SER A 116 1.19 -10.29 20.79
N MET A 117 1.50 -10.44 19.50
CA MET A 117 0.73 -11.30 18.59
C MET A 117 0.84 -12.79 18.93
N SER A 118 2.04 -13.25 19.31
CA SER A 118 2.31 -14.64 19.64
C SER A 118 2.79 -14.80 21.08
N LYS A 119 2.27 -15.80 21.77
CA LYS A 119 2.73 -16.19 23.11
C LYS A 119 4.14 -16.78 23.11
N THR A 120 4.64 -17.18 21.94
CA THR A 120 6.01 -17.70 21.78
C THR A 120 7.04 -16.60 21.55
N SER A 121 6.61 -15.36 21.29
CA SER A 121 7.51 -14.21 21.24
C SER A 121 8.22 -14.01 22.59
N GLU A 122 9.50 -13.65 22.52
CA GLU A 122 10.32 -13.38 23.71
C GLU A 122 10.30 -11.87 23.97
N ALA A 123 9.26 -11.41 24.66
CA ALA A 123 9.03 -9.98 24.91
C ALA A 123 10.22 -9.31 25.64
N ASP A 124 10.83 -10.01 26.59
CA ASP A 124 11.98 -9.51 27.36
C ASP A 124 13.25 -9.37 26.50
N GLU A 125 13.38 -10.17 25.44
CA GLU A 125 14.48 -10.11 24.47
C GLU A 125 14.13 -9.28 23.23
N GLY A 126 12.89 -8.77 23.15
CA GLY A 126 12.39 -8.03 22.00
C GLY A 126 12.32 -8.87 20.71
N LEU A 127 12.20 -10.20 20.79
CA LEU A 127 12.25 -11.07 19.61
C LEU A 127 10.85 -11.58 19.19
N ILE A 128 10.40 -11.18 18.00
CA ILE A 128 9.10 -11.55 17.43
C ILE A 128 9.16 -12.97 16.85
N LYS A 129 8.31 -13.88 17.35
CA LYS A 129 8.23 -15.28 16.89
C LYS A 129 6.84 -15.64 16.39
N ASP A 130 6.78 -16.67 15.55
CA ASP A 130 5.56 -17.31 15.04
C ASP A 130 4.46 -16.33 14.60
N THR A 131 4.84 -15.23 13.94
CA THR A 131 3.93 -14.17 13.51
C THR A 131 4.06 -13.92 12.01
N ILE A 132 2.98 -13.54 11.33
CA ILE A 132 3.04 -13.04 9.96
C ILE A 132 2.85 -11.52 10.02
N LEU A 133 3.92 -10.78 9.72
CA LEU A 133 3.88 -9.33 9.61
C LEU A 133 3.45 -8.95 8.19
N VAL A 134 2.38 -8.18 8.07
CA VAL A 134 1.83 -7.73 6.79
C VAL A 134 1.91 -6.21 6.75
N THR A 135 2.82 -5.67 5.94
CA THR A 135 3.08 -4.23 5.91
C THR A 135 2.68 -3.62 4.59
N HIS A 136 1.99 -2.47 4.62
CA HIS A 136 1.71 -1.66 3.43
C HIS A 136 2.40 -0.31 3.52
N SER A 137 2.95 0.17 2.41
CA SER A 137 3.46 1.52 2.27
C SER A 137 4.43 1.90 3.41
N MET A 138 4.24 3.05 4.06
CA MET A 138 5.08 3.49 5.19
C MET A 138 5.17 2.49 6.35
N GLY A 139 4.18 1.60 6.53
CA GLY A 139 4.22 0.54 7.54
C GLY A 139 5.46 -0.35 7.42
N ALA A 140 5.92 -0.60 6.20
CA ALA A 140 7.13 -1.39 5.95
C ALA A 140 8.40 -0.66 6.45
N LEU A 141 8.46 0.67 6.28
CA LEU A 141 9.56 1.49 6.80
C LEU A 141 9.55 1.53 8.33
N ILE A 142 8.38 1.62 8.96
CA ILE A 142 8.25 1.63 10.42
C ILE A 142 8.82 0.33 11.00
N VAL A 143 8.41 -0.83 10.47
CA VAL A 143 8.96 -2.15 10.89
C VAL A 143 10.45 -2.25 10.60
N ALA A 144 10.88 -1.89 9.38
CA ALA A 144 12.29 -1.94 8.99
C ALA A 144 13.18 -1.06 9.89
N GLY A 145 12.71 0.15 10.18
CA GLY A 145 13.38 1.12 11.04
C GLY A 145 13.45 0.66 12.48
N ALA A 146 12.36 0.12 13.03
CA ALA A 146 12.32 -0.41 14.38
C ALA A 146 13.34 -1.54 14.59
N VAL A 147 13.42 -2.47 13.64
CA VAL A 147 14.42 -3.56 13.69
C VAL A 147 15.84 -3.03 13.44
N ALA A 148 16.02 -2.07 12.54
CA ALA A 148 17.33 -1.45 12.28
C ALA A 148 17.88 -0.69 13.50
N ASN A 149 16.98 -0.14 14.33
CA ASN A 149 17.27 0.59 15.56
C ASN A 149 17.17 -0.30 16.80
N GLU A 150 17.15 -1.63 16.63
CA GLU A 150 17.20 -2.61 17.73
C GLU A 150 16.03 -2.48 18.73
N LYS A 151 14.87 -1.96 18.29
CA LYS A 151 13.65 -1.91 19.10
C LYS A 151 12.98 -3.28 19.23
N CYS A 152 13.16 -4.13 18.22
CA CYS A 152 12.82 -5.54 18.24
C CYS A 152 13.61 -6.30 17.16
N GLY A 153 13.63 -7.63 17.26
CA GLY A 153 14.18 -8.54 16.26
C GLY A 153 13.08 -9.40 15.60
N ILE A 154 13.40 -9.95 14.43
CA ILE A 154 12.55 -10.89 13.69
C ILE A 154 13.22 -12.27 13.71
N ASP A 155 12.58 -13.24 14.34
CA ASP A 155 13.00 -14.64 14.34
C ASP A 155 12.67 -15.34 13.01
N ASN A 156 13.34 -16.47 12.72
CA ASN A 156 13.10 -17.25 11.52
C ASN A 156 11.70 -17.88 11.43
N SER A 157 11.00 -18.02 12.57
CA SER A 157 9.59 -18.45 12.62
C SER A 157 8.60 -17.36 12.18
N THR A 158 9.05 -16.11 12.06
CA THR A 158 8.23 -14.97 11.65
C THR A 158 8.37 -14.75 10.15
N THR A 159 7.25 -14.54 9.47
CA THR A 159 7.20 -14.25 8.03
C THR A 159 6.85 -12.78 7.83
N TRP A 160 7.56 -12.08 6.96
CA TRP A 160 7.25 -10.70 6.61
C TRP A 160 6.82 -10.57 5.15
N VAL A 161 5.56 -10.19 4.96
CA VAL A 161 4.91 -9.90 3.69
C VAL A 161 4.78 -8.39 3.53
N SER A 162 5.30 -7.83 2.44
CA SER A 162 5.36 -6.38 2.23
C SER A 162 4.69 -5.96 0.92
N MET A 163 4.03 -4.80 0.92
CA MET A 163 3.27 -4.29 -0.23
C MET A 163 3.56 -2.79 -0.40
N SER A 164 3.99 -2.40 -1.61
CA SER A 164 4.21 -1.00 -1.98
C SER A 164 5.07 -0.17 -1.01
N ALA A 165 6.11 -0.79 -0.44
CA ALA A 165 6.97 -0.17 0.56
C ALA A 165 7.85 0.95 -0.05
N PRO A 166 7.83 2.21 0.41
CA PRO A 166 8.71 3.24 -0.12
C PRO A 166 10.13 3.13 0.46
N MET A 167 10.88 2.06 0.17
CA MET A 167 12.21 1.81 0.76
C MET A 167 13.30 2.79 0.29
N ASN A 168 13.05 3.57 -0.76
CA ASN A 168 13.84 4.74 -1.17
C ASN A 168 13.06 6.05 -0.98
N GLY A 169 11.94 6.03 -0.24
CA GLY A 169 10.98 7.13 -0.21
C GLY A 169 10.11 7.19 -1.46
N THR A 170 9.37 8.29 -1.60
CA THR A 170 8.43 8.52 -2.70
C THR A 170 8.56 9.94 -3.24
N MET A 171 8.48 10.06 -4.57
CA MET A 171 8.38 11.37 -5.23
C MET A 171 7.05 12.08 -4.94
N ALA A 172 6.00 11.35 -4.53
CA ALA A 172 4.75 11.94 -4.09
C ALA A 172 4.96 12.87 -2.88
N SER A 173 5.80 12.45 -1.93
CA SER A 173 6.20 13.30 -0.78
C SER A 173 6.91 14.57 -1.23
N ASN A 174 7.82 14.47 -2.20
CA ASN A 174 8.51 15.65 -2.73
C ASN A 174 7.51 16.61 -3.39
N TYR A 175 6.63 16.08 -4.24
CA TYR A 175 5.60 16.85 -4.94
C TYR A 175 4.68 17.62 -3.98
N VAL A 176 4.16 16.98 -2.93
CA VAL A 176 3.29 17.67 -1.96
C VAL A 176 4.06 18.65 -1.06
N GLN A 177 5.34 18.41 -0.81
CA GLN A 177 6.21 19.38 -0.12
C GLN A 177 6.48 20.61 -0.99
N ASP A 178 6.70 20.43 -2.29
CA ASP A 178 6.82 21.55 -3.24
C ASP A 178 5.56 22.40 -3.24
N ILE A 179 4.36 21.79 -3.28
CA ILE A 179 3.10 22.54 -3.20
C ILE A 179 3.00 23.42 -1.94
N CYS A 180 3.50 22.94 -0.80
CA CYS A 180 3.43 23.66 0.47
C CYS A 180 4.65 24.55 0.78
N THR A 181 5.66 24.61 -0.08
CA THR A 181 6.88 25.39 0.19
C THR A 181 7.37 26.23 -0.98
N ASP A 182 6.92 25.95 -2.21
CA ASP A 182 7.37 26.65 -3.41
C ASP A 182 6.63 27.98 -3.61
N ASP A 183 7.37 28.98 -4.10
CA ASP A 183 6.84 30.32 -4.34
C ASP A 183 5.97 30.36 -5.61
N ASP A 184 6.21 29.46 -6.56
CA ASP A 184 5.45 29.39 -7.83
C ASP A 184 4.01 28.84 -7.64
N THR A 185 3.75 28.14 -6.53
CA THR A 185 2.41 27.66 -6.14
C THR A 185 1.73 28.57 -5.12
N GLN A 186 2.26 29.78 -4.86
CA GLN A 186 1.84 30.69 -3.77
C GLN A 186 0.32 30.87 -3.59
N ALA A 187 -0.44 30.96 -4.69
CA ALA A 187 -1.89 31.09 -4.62
C ALA A 187 -2.56 29.83 -4.04
N PHE A 188 -2.13 28.64 -4.46
CA PHE A 188 -2.57 27.37 -3.91
C PHE A 188 -2.03 27.14 -2.50
N HIS A 189 -0.77 27.47 -2.24
CA HIS A 189 -0.16 27.37 -0.91
C HIS A 189 -0.95 28.18 0.15
N LYS A 190 -1.37 29.42 -0.17
CA LYS A 190 -2.20 30.22 0.74
C LYS A 190 -3.57 29.60 1.00
N ILE A 191 -4.24 29.07 -0.04
CA ILE A 191 -5.53 28.40 0.10
C ILE A 191 -5.38 27.12 0.93
N LEU A 192 -4.38 26.29 0.63
CA LEU A 192 -4.12 25.04 1.33
C LEU A 192 -3.71 25.27 2.79
N THR A 193 -2.97 26.34 3.07
CA THR A 193 -2.69 26.78 4.45
C THR A 193 -3.98 27.20 5.18
N LEU A 194 -4.86 27.96 4.52
CA LEU A 194 -6.15 28.38 5.10
C LEU A 194 -7.07 27.18 5.43
N VAL A 195 -7.04 26.11 4.61
CA VAL A 195 -7.85 24.90 4.84
C VAL A 195 -7.10 23.79 5.58
N GLY A 196 -5.93 24.08 6.15
CA GLY A 196 -5.15 23.14 6.97
C GLY A 196 -4.56 21.95 6.23
N LYS A 197 -4.37 22.05 4.91
CA LYS A 197 -3.68 21.06 4.07
C LYS A 197 -2.17 21.32 3.98
N CYS A 198 -1.74 22.55 4.27
CA CYS A 198 -0.35 22.92 4.49
C CYS A 198 -0.15 23.48 5.92
N PRO A 199 1.01 23.22 6.58
CA PRO A 199 2.08 22.34 6.12
C PRO A 199 1.63 20.88 6.14
N ILE A 200 2.22 20.06 5.28
CA ILE A 200 1.93 18.63 5.29
C ILE A 200 2.37 17.97 6.62
N GLY A 201 1.75 16.84 6.94
CA GLY A 201 2.09 16.04 8.12
C GLY A 201 3.52 15.51 8.09
N ASP A 202 4.09 15.28 9.28
CA ASP A 202 5.47 14.81 9.41
C ASP A 202 5.65 13.37 8.91
N GLY A 203 4.60 12.54 8.91
CA GLY A 203 4.59 11.23 8.26
C GLY A 203 4.93 11.34 6.78
N MET A 204 4.15 12.10 6.03
CA MET A 204 4.42 12.36 4.60
C MET A 204 5.80 13.00 4.35
N LYS A 205 6.26 13.96 5.18
CA LYS A 205 7.63 14.51 5.02
C LYS A 205 8.71 13.45 5.21
N SER A 206 8.50 12.51 6.13
CA SER A 206 9.50 11.50 6.47
C SER A 206 9.70 10.45 5.39
N ILE A 207 8.80 10.37 4.40
CA ILE A 207 8.93 9.49 3.24
C ILE A 207 9.42 10.21 1.97
N ALA A 208 10.08 11.36 2.12
CA ALA A 208 10.74 12.06 1.02
C ALA A 208 11.74 11.14 0.29
N TYR A 209 11.84 11.30 -1.04
CA TYR A 209 12.68 10.44 -1.87
C TYR A 209 14.16 10.60 -1.49
N MET A 210 14.85 9.47 -1.31
CA MET A 210 16.25 9.40 -0.89
C MET A 210 17.13 10.17 -1.87
N GLY A 211 17.97 11.06 -1.36
CA GLY A 211 18.81 11.96 -2.17
C GLY A 211 18.06 13.10 -2.88
N GLY A 212 16.73 13.19 -2.75
CA GLY A 212 15.93 14.28 -3.29
C GLY A 212 15.97 15.56 -2.42
N LYS A 213 15.32 16.62 -2.93
CA LYS A 213 15.29 17.98 -2.35
C LYS A 213 14.96 18.03 -0.86
N TYR A 214 14.03 17.18 -0.40
CA TYR A 214 13.52 17.17 0.97
C TYR A 214 14.14 16.09 1.86
N SER A 215 15.05 15.26 1.33
CA SER A 215 15.69 14.23 2.14
C SER A 215 16.96 14.74 2.81
N THR A 216 17.10 14.45 4.10
CA THR A 216 18.30 14.80 4.87
C THR A 216 19.30 13.65 4.85
N MET A 217 20.57 13.91 5.21
CA MET A 217 21.57 12.84 5.39
C MET A 217 21.14 11.81 6.44
N ALA A 218 20.45 12.25 7.51
CA ALA A 218 19.94 11.37 8.54
C ALA A 218 18.85 10.44 7.98
N LEU A 219 17.90 10.99 7.20
CA LEU A 219 16.86 10.21 6.54
C LEU A 219 17.45 9.22 5.51
N ASN A 220 18.42 9.65 4.71
CA ASN A 220 19.13 8.77 3.78
C ASN A 220 19.82 7.61 4.51
N LYS A 221 20.47 7.87 5.66
CA LYS A 221 21.10 6.82 6.48
C LYS A 221 20.05 5.86 7.04
N ALA A 222 18.90 6.38 7.48
CA ALA A 222 17.79 5.56 7.96
C ALA A 222 17.27 4.63 6.86
N TYR A 223 17.08 5.12 5.62
CA TYR A 223 16.70 4.26 4.49
C TYR A 223 17.71 3.15 4.24
N VAL A 224 19.02 3.45 4.21
CA VAL A 224 20.04 2.41 4.00
C VAL A 224 19.97 1.32 5.07
N ALA A 225 19.73 1.69 6.32
CA ALA A 225 19.58 0.75 7.43
C ALA A 225 18.29 -0.08 7.29
N ALA A 226 17.15 0.57 7.03
CA ALA A 226 15.85 -0.06 6.80
C ALA A 226 15.90 -1.04 5.62
N GLN A 227 16.49 -0.66 4.50
CA GLN A 227 16.66 -1.52 3.32
C GLN A 227 17.51 -2.76 3.62
N LYS A 228 18.55 -2.64 4.46
CA LYS A 228 19.37 -3.78 4.88
C LYS A 228 18.53 -4.79 5.67
N VAL A 229 17.69 -4.31 6.58
CA VAL A 229 16.74 -5.15 7.32
C VAL A 229 15.72 -5.77 6.35
N TYR A 230 15.12 -4.95 5.48
CA TYR A 230 14.12 -5.39 4.51
C TYR A 230 14.64 -6.54 3.67
N ARG A 231 15.78 -6.39 2.99
CA ARG A 231 16.40 -7.45 2.17
C ARG A 231 16.76 -8.71 2.96
N LYS A 232 17.02 -8.59 4.27
CA LYS A 232 17.38 -9.72 5.13
C LYS A 232 16.17 -10.52 5.58
N HIS A 233 15.04 -9.85 5.84
CA HIS A 233 13.91 -10.44 6.55
C HIS A 233 12.61 -10.53 5.74
N VAL A 234 12.45 -9.75 4.66
CA VAL A 234 11.25 -9.82 3.83
C VAL A 234 11.18 -11.19 3.15
N SER A 235 10.05 -11.87 3.33
CA SER A 235 9.82 -13.22 2.81
C SER A 235 9.06 -13.20 1.48
N ALA A 236 8.27 -12.16 1.26
CA ALA A 236 7.47 -11.93 0.06
C ALA A 236 7.20 -10.43 -0.10
N ALA A 237 7.15 -9.95 -1.34
CA ALA A 237 6.82 -8.56 -1.63
C ALA A 237 5.96 -8.42 -2.88
N MET A 238 4.89 -7.64 -2.78
CA MET A 238 4.14 -7.15 -3.93
C MET A 238 4.55 -5.71 -4.20
N CYS A 239 5.06 -5.47 -5.40
CA CYS A 239 5.37 -4.14 -5.92
C CYS A 239 4.59 -3.92 -7.20
N SER A 240 4.36 -2.67 -7.61
CA SER A 240 3.76 -2.40 -8.92
C SER A 240 4.69 -1.62 -9.81
N ASN A 241 4.60 -1.89 -11.11
CA ASN A 241 5.26 -1.13 -12.16
C ASN A 241 4.26 -0.40 -13.07
N ASP A 242 3.05 -0.15 -12.57
CA ASP A 242 1.96 0.56 -13.25
C ASP A 242 0.89 0.95 -12.22
N ASP A 243 0.04 1.93 -12.55
CA ASP A 243 -0.92 2.56 -11.62
C ASP A 243 -2.39 2.35 -12.04
N ILE A 244 -2.67 1.42 -12.98
CA ILE A 244 -4.00 1.21 -13.59
C ILE A 244 -5.03 0.55 -12.65
N GLY A 245 -4.59 -0.29 -11.70
CA GLY A 245 -5.45 -0.83 -10.65
C GLY A 245 -6.82 -1.41 -11.07
N ILE A 246 -7.72 -1.46 -10.09
CA ILE A 246 -9.11 -1.92 -10.21
C ILE A 246 -9.99 -0.70 -10.48
N VAL A 247 -10.98 -0.84 -11.36
CA VAL A 247 -11.89 0.26 -11.71
C VAL A 247 -12.69 0.69 -10.48
N SER A 248 -12.33 1.84 -9.91
CA SER A 248 -12.96 2.45 -8.73
C SER A 248 -12.83 3.97 -8.75
N THR A 249 -13.43 4.67 -7.79
CA THR A 249 -13.20 6.12 -7.61
C THR A 249 -11.75 6.42 -7.21
N ASP A 250 -11.14 5.53 -6.43
CA ASP A 250 -9.76 5.68 -5.99
C ASP A 250 -8.79 5.55 -7.17
N GLN A 251 -9.09 4.68 -8.13
CA GLN A 251 -8.31 4.55 -9.36
C GLN A 251 -8.22 5.87 -10.14
N ALA A 252 -9.33 6.62 -10.24
CA ALA A 252 -9.31 7.92 -10.90
C ALA A 252 -8.40 8.92 -10.16
N ASN A 253 -8.41 8.88 -8.82
CA ASN A 253 -7.53 9.72 -8.00
C ASN A 253 -6.06 9.34 -8.16
N TYR A 254 -5.72 8.04 -8.16
CA TYR A 254 -4.34 7.58 -8.34
C TYR A 254 -3.79 7.88 -9.73
N LEU A 255 -4.56 7.70 -10.80
CA LEU A 255 -4.13 8.12 -12.15
C LEU A 255 -3.89 9.62 -12.23
N TYR A 256 -4.77 10.41 -11.62
CA TYR A 256 -4.58 11.85 -11.57
C TYR A 256 -3.30 12.20 -10.84
N LEU A 257 -3.09 11.70 -9.61
CA LEU A 257 -1.89 11.96 -8.83
C LEU A 257 -0.61 11.48 -9.53
N GLY A 258 -0.59 10.24 -10.02
CA GLY A 258 0.53 9.67 -10.77
C GLY A 258 0.89 10.49 -12.02
N SER A 259 -0.10 11.10 -12.69
CA SER A 259 0.15 11.99 -13.83
C SER A 259 0.77 13.34 -13.47
N GLN A 260 0.62 13.81 -12.22
CA GLN A 260 1.17 15.09 -11.76
C GLN A 260 2.57 14.95 -11.15
N ILE A 261 2.90 13.79 -10.61
CA ILE A 261 4.17 13.55 -9.93
C ILE A 261 5.23 13.14 -10.94
N GLU A 262 6.36 13.84 -10.93
CA GLU A 262 7.53 13.43 -11.72
C GLU A 262 8.27 12.28 -11.02
N HIS A 263 7.83 11.05 -11.27
CA HIS A 263 8.40 9.84 -10.67
C HIS A 263 9.80 9.48 -11.22
N GLY A 264 10.23 10.07 -12.34
CA GLY A 264 11.48 9.73 -13.04
C GLY A 264 11.42 8.39 -13.81
N THR A 265 10.32 7.66 -13.69
CA THR A 265 10.03 6.40 -14.41
C THR A 265 8.51 6.28 -14.59
N LYS A 266 8.08 5.42 -15.51
CA LYS A 266 6.66 5.01 -15.63
C LYS A 266 6.30 3.82 -14.73
N GLU A 267 7.30 3.20 -14.12
CA GLU A 267 7.11 2.02 -13.27
C GLU A 267 6.80 2.44 -11.83
N HIS A 268 5.53 2.70 -11.55
CA HIS A 268 5.07 3.13 -10.23
C HIS A 268 3.62 2.72 -9.99
N ASP A 269 3.23 2.61 -8.73
CA ASP A 269 1.83 2.36 -8.32
C ASP A 269 1.00 3.66 -8.19
N GLY A 270 1.53 4.79 -8.65
CA GLY A 270 0.94 6.13 -8.53
C GLY A 270 1.48 6.92 -7.34
N MET A 271 2.20 6.25 -6.43
CA MET A 271 2.89 6.89 -5.29
C MET A 271 4.35 6.44 -5.20
N VAL A 272 4.60 5.14 -5.26
CA VAL A 272 5.90 4.51 -5.04
C VAL A 272 6.38 3.88 -6.34
N THR A 273 7.63 4.15 -6.69
CA THR A 273 8.26 3.51 -7.86
C THR A 273 8.54 2.05 -7.58
N PHE A 274 8.53 1.22 -8.64
CA PHE A 274 8.89 -0.19 -8.55
C PHE A 274 10.28 -0.37 -7.91
N GLU A 275 11.24 0.47 -8.28
CA GLU A 275 12.59 0.48 -7.68
C GLU A 275 12.56 0.73 -6.17
N SER A 276 11.83 1.77 -5.73
CA SER A 276 11.69 2.08 -4.31
C SER A 276 11.01 0.94 -3.56
N CYS A 277 9.98 0.31 -4.15
CA CYS A 277 9.30 -0.85 -3.57
C CYS A 277 10.22 -2.05 -3.33
N ARG A 278 11.12 -2.34 -4.27
CA ARG A 278 12.03 -3.48 -4.14
C ARG A 278 13.04 -3.33 -3.01
N GLY A 279 13.33 -2.11 -2.53
CA GLY A 279 14.29 -1.88 -1.44
C GLY A 279 15.68 -2.47 -1.70
N GLY A 280 16.08 -2.56 -2.97
CA GLY A 280 17.34 -3.16 -3.41
C GLY A 280 17.31 -4.68 -3.63
N LEU A 281 16.15 -5.34 -3.53
CA LEU A 281 15.98 -6.69 -4.07
C LEU A 281 16.17 -6.67 -5.60
N PRO A 282 16.86 -7.65 -6.21
CA PRO A 282 17.04 -7.73 -7.65
C PRO A 282 15.69 -7.80 -8.37
N GLU A 283 15.54 -7.05 -9.45
CA GLU A 283 14.35 -7.11 -10.31
C GLU A 283 14.08 -8.52 -10.85
N SER A 284 15.13 -9.29 -11.13
CA SER A 284 15.02 -10.68 -11.59
C SER A 284 14.37 -11.65 -10.60
N GLN A 285 14.13 -11.23 -9.35
CA GLN A 285 13.35 -12.01 -8.39
C GLN A 285 11.85 -11.83 -8.57
N PHE A 286 11.42 -10.74 -9.23
CA PHE A 286 10.02 -10.40 -9.40
C PHE A 286 9.46 -10.94 -10.72
N SER A 287 8.24 -11.45 -10.68
CA SER A 287 7.48 -11.86 -11.86
C SER A 287 6.10 -11.24 -11.85
N ASP A 288 5.44 -11.19 -13.00
CA ASP A 288 4.06 -10.71 -13.14
C ASP A 288 3.00 -11.76 -12.77
N SER A 289 3.42 -12.88 -12.16
CA SER A 289 2.52 -13.91 -11.65
C SER A 289 2.15 -13.67 -10.19
N TYR A 290 0.85 -13.64 -9.89
CA TYR A 290 0.35 -13.56 -8.51
C TYR A 290 0.61 -14.83 -7.70
N GLU A 291 1.12 -15.90 -8.32
CA GLU A 291 1.52 -17.12 -7.61
C GLU A 291 2.93 -17.03 -7.02
N ASP A 292 3.72 -16.04 -7.47
CA ASP A 292 5.10 -15.86 -7.03
C ASP A 292 5.21 -14.96 -5.78
N ARG A 293 6.17 -15.29 -4.91
CA ARG A 293 6.38 -14.55 -3.65
C ARG A 293 6.78 -13.09 -3.87
N PHE A 294 7.47 -12.84 -4.97
CA PHE A 294 7.89 -11.50 -5.38
C PHE A 294 7.10 -11.15 -6.63
N TYR A 295 6.01 -10.44 -6.43
CA TYR A 295 5.01 -10.19 -7.45
C TYR A 295 5.12 -8.73 -7.92
N VAL A 296 5.32 -8.54 -9.23
CA VAL A 296 5.19 -7.24 -9.89
C VAL A 296 3.80 -7.10 -10.51
N SER A 297 2.93 -6.41 -9.77
CA SER A 297 1.55 -6.16 -10.15
C SER A 297 1.39 -4.90 -11.02
N LYS A 298 0.17 -4.69 -11.49
CA LYS A 298 -0.30 -3.45 -12.13
C LYS A 298 -1.29 -2.68 -11.24
N CYS A 299 -1.30 -3.00 -9.94
CA CYS A 299 -2.16 -2.38 -8.93
C CYS A 299 -1.73 -0.93 -8.67
N ASN A 300 -2.71 -0.03 -8.50
CA ASN A 300 -2.42 1.27 -7.88
C ASN A 300 -2.02 1.08 -6.39
N HIS A 301 -1.52 2.13 -5.76
CA HIS A 301 -1.01 2.08 -4.40
C HIS A 301 -2.04 1.59 -3.37
N GLY A 302 -3.33 1.93 -3.53
CA GLY A 302 -4.40 1.48 -2.64
C GLY A 302 -4.81 0.03 -2.86
N ASP A 303 -4.81 -0.45 -4.10
CA ASP A 303 -5.19 -1.83 -4.44
C ASP A 303 -4.19 -2.85 -3.91
N THR A 304 -2.91 -2.46 -3.77
CA THR A 304 -1.93 -3.30 -3.08
C THR A 304 -2.25 -3.51 -1.60
N ALA A 305 -3.10 -2.68 -0.99
CA ALA A 305 -3.65 -2.88 0.35
C ALA A 305 -5.00 -3.62 0.34
N PHE A 306 -5.33 -4.32 -0.75
CA PHE A 306 -6.53 -5.14 -0.91
C PHE A 306 -7.86 -4.37 -0.98
N LEU A 307 -7.85 -3.03 -1.01
CA LEU A 307 -9.04 -2.18 -0.84
C LEU A 307 -10.19 -2.52 -1.80
N HIS A 308 -9.88 -2.96 -3.01
CA HIS A 308 -10.87 -3.26 -4.05
C HIS A 308 -10.88 -4.74 -4.48
N GLY A 309 -10.20 -5.62 -3.75
CA GLY A 309 -10.14 -7.05 -4.06
C GLY A 309 -9.25 -7.39 -5.25
N ASP A 310 -9.68 -8.36 -6.07
CA ASP A 310 -8.99 -8.80 -7.27
C ASP A 310 -9.69 -8.31 -8.54
N SER A 311 -8.92 -8.06 -9.60
CA SER A 311 -9.48 -7.86 -10.93
C SER A 311 -10.09 -9.16 -11.45
N TYR A 312 -11.29 -9.08 -12.03
CA TYR A 312 -11.92 -10.22 -12.71
C TYR A 312 -11.29 -10.54 -14.09
N PHE A 313 -10.54 -9.61 -14.68
CA PHE A 313 -10.13 -9.69 -16.09
C PHE A 313 -8.62 -9.60 -16.32
N ARG A 314 -7.83 -9.32 -15.27
CA ARG A 314 -6.38 -9.13 -15.38
C ARG A 314 -5.67 -9.90 -14.26
N ASP A 315 -4.89 -10.90 -14.63
CA ASP A 315 -4.09 -11.68 -13.67
C ASP A 315 -2.96 -10.86 -13.04
N THR A 316 -2.53 -9.80 -13.73
CA THR A 316 -1.57 -8.83 -13.20
C THR A 316 -2.16 -7.88 -12.14
N ILE A 317 -3.42 -8.07 -11.72
CA ILE A 317 -4.11 -7.26 -10.68
C ILE A 317 -4.89 -8.20 -9.77
N LYS A 318 -4.14 -9.05 -9.05
CA LYS A 318 -4.67 -10.07 -8.14
C LYS A 318 -4.07 -9.98 -6.71
N PRO A 319 -4.15 -8.83 -6.03
CA PRO A 319 -3.51 -8.65 -4.73
C PRO A 319 -4.07 -9.61 -3.66
N VAL A 320 -5.38 -9.88 -3.66
CA VAL A 320 -6.02 -10.78 -2.68
C VAL A 320 -5.65 -12.23 -2.96
N SER A 321 -5.77 -12.70 -4.20
CA SER A 321 -5.35 -14.06 -4.56
C SER A 321 -3.85 -14.27 -4.30
N TRP A 322 -3.01 -13.26 -4.58
CA TRP A 322 -1.59 -13.32 -4.25
C TRP A 322 -1.37 -13.62 -2.78
N PHE A 323 -1.97 -12.82 -1.88
CA PHE A 323 -1.82 -13.02 -0.44
C PHE A 323 -2.43 -14.35 0.02
N GLN A 324 -3.62 -14.69 -0.48
CA GLN A 324 -4.34 -15.91 -0.12
C GLN A 324 -3.56 -17.18 -0.45
N CYS A 325 -2.79 -17.18 -1.54
CA CYS A 325 -2.05 -18.33 -2.05
C CYS A 325 -0.55 -18.35 -1.68
N LEU A 326 -0.09 -17.32 -0.98
CA LEU A 326 1.33 -17.02 -0.76
C LEU A 326 2.07 -18.01 0.13
N LEU A 327 1.44 -18.42 1.24
CA LEU A 327 2.07 -19.08 2.39
C LEU A 327 1.51 -20.46 2.68
#